data_AF-A0A2V6H265-F1
#
_entry.id   AF-A0A2V6H265-F1
#
_cell.length_a   1.000
_cell.length_b   1.000
_cell.length_c   1.000
_cell.angle_alpha   90.00
_cell.angle_beta   90.00
_cell.angle_gamma   90.00
#
_symmetry.space_group_name_H-M   'P 1'
#
loop_
_entity.id
_entity.type
_entity.pdbx_description
1 polymer ?
#
loop_
_entity_poly.entity_id
_entity_poly.type
_entity_poly.pdbx_seq_one_letter_code
_entity_poly.pdbx_strand_id
1 'polypeptide(L)'
;MSFIRTGFREMALKIKRQRTRMALRHQRRLLQRSEINLGREGTAQAANFPELRNEIVALKKLEQEQKELALRIAQLEEGIKRIEAERQQNTEDQNAAIAKLEAEKKPLLQQRNQAKTTADVCERELAAVERRIRENETADRNLLKQLSDLHALDPAPADFEALAATINARRARLPEERAELMRARLGSADAASLAKEKLLAAESELAVVEKKIERVRSEFEARDRKLNENIRVQQEAVREARARHHKVEERKTPAYLNIGRHLSAQGIAPPNAPHLLTDAHRHRGTVDQLLQHRAELTTLSNQIDMQELRKFYFSVVSILALLAIILPVAVKSPRKREWLPQETDMILSINIEQLERADIPKRWRKDQPEIWPKVWLGLVGAAALTPGLTLPRDAVHITRAVSTDEPETPREFILMETRRDVSPVIRTIGGDPTFRKHPISGLPVWERSSDLAVARVGPATLAIGAPGEVDELVLVRLGMKPDLKITDQLFNRFQALDRESALRLISRNPPDLSRVFHPIFSRELLDASQLLGLAVALQNPVKARLLLKMNSSKNAAELARNLHDQPQRWLRLADSELLLYSQPPEIQRQGDSNLELRFTLPENSARLLLERIAKTDAGAALTAH
;
A
#
# COMPACT_ATOMS: atom_id res chain seq x y z
N MET A 1 31.53 49.95 -18.79
CA MET A 1 31.80 49.53 -17.39
C MET A 1 31.07 50.40 -16.35
N SER A 2 30.91 51.73 -16.53
CA SER A 2 30.23 52.59 -15.54
C SER A 2 28.77 52.18 -15.27
N PHE A 3 27.99 51.89 -16.32
CA PHE A 3 26.58 51.50 -16.19
C PHE A 3 26.35 50.22 -15.36
N ILE A 4 27.32 49.28 -15.35
CA ILE A 4 27.25 48.05 -14.55
C ILE A 4 27.37 48.40 -13.07
N ARG A 5 28.33 49.26 -12.71
CA ARG A 5 28.54 49.74 -11.34
C ARG A 5 27.33 50.52 -10.82
N THR A 6 26.77 51.40 -11.65
CA THR A 6 25.56 52.18 -11.32
C THR A 6 24.33 51.29 -11.17
N GLY A 7 24.19 50.28 -12.04
CA GLY A 7 23.14 49.26 -11.96
C GLY A 7 23.19 48.42 -10.68
N PHE A 8 24.38 47.90 -10.32
CA PHE A 8 24.57 47.16 -9.06
C PHE A 8 24.32 48.04 -7.83
N ARG A 9 24.70 49.32 -7.86
CA ARG A 9 24.43 50.28 -6.78
C ARG A 9 22.92 50.47 -6.58
N GLU A 10 22.14 50.61 -7.64
CA GLU A 10 20.68 50.73 -7.55
C GLU A 10 20.02 49.42 -7.09
N MET A 11 20.48 48.27 -7.59
CA MET A 11 19.99 46.97 -7.11
C MET A 11 20.26 46.78 -5.61
N ALA A 12 21.44 47.17 -5.12
CA ALA A 12 21.76 47.13 -3.71
C ALA A 12 20.84 48.04 -2.88
N LEU A 13 20.52 49.25 -3.36
CA LEU A 13 19.54 50.13 -2.71
C LEU A 13 18.12 49.57 -2.75
N LYS A 14 17.70 48.93 -3.83
CA LYS A 14 16.40 48.24 -3.91
C LYS A 14 16.29 47.10 -2.90
N ILE A 15 17.33 46.26 -2.79
CA ILE A 15 17.39 45.17 -1.81
C ILE A 15 17.34 45.73 -0.38
N LYS A 16 18.12 46.79 -0.09
CA LYS A 16 18.09 47.46 1.22
C LYS A 16 16.70 48.04 1.54
N ARG A 17 16.02 48.66 0.57
CA ARG A 17 14.64 49.16 0.73
C ARG A 17 13.64 48.03 0.99
N GLN A 18 13.73 46.92 0.26
CA GLN A 18 12.85 45.77 0.45
C GLN A 18 13.06 45.13 1.83
N ARG A 19 14.32 44.92 2.25
CA ARG A 19 14.65 44.45 3.60
C ARG A 19 14.12 45.39 4.67
N THR A 20 14.30 46.70 4.52
CA THR A 20 13.78 47.70 5.46
C THR A 20 12.25 47.68 5.53
N ARG A 21 11.55 47.52 4.39
CA ARG A 21 10.08 47.36 4.36
C ARG A 21 9.60 46.09 5.07
N MET A 22 10.29 44.97 4.87
CA MET A 22 9.96 43.69 5.53
C MET A 22 10.22 43.77 7.04
N ALA A 23 11.38 44.31 7.44
CA ALA A 23 11.71 44.56 8.83
C ALA A 23 10.69 45.50 9.50
N LEU A 24 10.28 46.57 8.82
CA LEU A 24 9.29 47.51 9.32
C LEU A 24 7.90 46.88 9.46
N ARG A 25 7.47 46.03 8.52
CA ARG A 25 6.21 45.26 8.66
C ARG A 25 6.28 44.30 9.85
N HIS A 26 7.40 43.61 10.01
CA HIS A 26 7.60 42.68 11.12
C HIS A 26 7.61 43.40 12.47
N GLN A 27 8.41 44.46 12.60
CA GLN A 27 8.49 45.25 13.83
C GLN A 27 7.17 45.97 14.17
N ARG A 28 6.40 46.43 13.17
CA ARG A 28 5.05 46.97 13.42
C ARG A 28 4.09 45.92 14.01
N ARG A 29 4.16 44.66 13.56
CA ARG A 29 3.35 43.57 14.14
C ARG A 29 3.79 43.25 15.56
N LEU A 30 5.10 43.23 15.82
CA LEU A 30 5.64 43.03 17.16
C LEU A 30 5.23 44.16 18.09
N LEU A 31 5.32 45.42 17.64
CA LEU A 31 4.85 46.60 18.37
C LEU A 31 3.36 46.50 18.71
N GLN A 32 2.51 46.18 17.72
CA GLN A 32 1.08 45.98 17.94
C GLN A 32 0.81 44.88 18.97
N ARG A 33 1.55 43.77 18.93
CA ARG A 33 1.42 42.67 19.89
C ARG A 33 1.87 43.07 21.29
N SER A 34 2.99 43.78 21.42
CA SER A 34 3.45 44.30 22.72
C SER A 34 2.49 45.34 23.29
N GLU A 35 1.91 46.21 22.45
CA GLU A 35 0.88 47.17 22.86
C GLU A 35 -0.40 46.45 23.31
N ILE A 36 -0.88 45.44 22.59
CA ILE A 36 -2.04 44.64 23.01
C ILE A 36 -1.79 43.96 24.36
N ASN A 37 -0.62 43.34 24.55
CA ASN A 37 -0.27 42.69 25.81
C ASN A 37 -0.18 43.69 26.96
N LEU A 38 0.45 44.85 26.72
CA LEU A 38 0.54 45.95 27.68
C LEU A 38 -0.86 46.45 28.07
N GLY A 39 -1.76 46.59 27.10
CA GLY A 39 -3.13 47.03 27.36
C GLY A 39 -3.99 45.98 28.08
N ARG A 40 -3.72 44.69 27.88
CA ARG A 40 -4.40 43.60 28.59
C ARG A 40 -4.06 43.57 30.07
N GLU A 41 -2.77 43.60 30.40
CA GLU A 41 -2.29 43.62 31.80
C GLU A 41 -2.48 45.00 32.47
N GLY A 42 -2.52 46.06 31.66
CA GLY A 42 -2.62 47.45 32.09
C GLY A 42 -4.05 47.99 32.27
N THR A 43 -5.07 47.15 32.12
CA THR A 43 -6.49 47.57 32.21
C THR A 43 -6.84 48.26 33.53
N ALA A 44 -6.23 47.83 34.64
CA ALA A 44 -6.44 48.43 35.95
C ALA A 44 -5.86 49.85 36.06
N GLN A 45 -4.69 50.09 35.45
CA GLN A 45 -4.05 51.40 35.41
C GLN A 45 -4.77 52.34 34.44
N ALA A 46 -5.26 51.78 33.32
CA ALA A 46 -6.05 52.47 32.32
C ALA A 46 -7.35 53.08 32.89
N ALA A 47 -7.92 52.46 33.93
CA ALA A 47 -9.14 52.92 34.59
C ALA A 47 -9.03 54.30 35.26
N ASN A 48 -7.81 54.78 35.49
CA ASN A 48 -7.55 56.11 36.05
C ASN A 48 -7.59 57.21 34.97
N PHE A 49 -7.69 56.85 33.68
CA PHE A 49 -7.70 57.80 32.57
C PHE A 49 -9.11 58.02 32.02
N PRO A 50 -9.67 59.24 32.06
CA PRO A 50 -11.01 59.53 31.54
C PRO A 50 -11.11 59.29 30.03
N GLU A 51 -10.00 59.43 29.31
CA GLU A 51 -9.88 59.23 27.85
C GLU A 51 -10.10 57.79 27.40
N LEU A 52 -9.93 56.80 28.30
CA LEU A 52 -10.07 55.36 28.02
C LEU A 52 -11.39 54.77 28.58
N ARG A 53 -12.28 55.61 29.10
CA ARG A 53 -13.51 55.17 29.77
C ARG A 53 -14.41 54.33 28.85
N ASN A 54 -14.48 54.69 27.57
CA ASN A 54 -15.32 54.00 26.59
C ASN A 54 -14.79 52.60 26.29
N GLU A 55 -13.47 52.45 26.12
CA GLU A 55 -12.78 51.18 25.91
C GLU A 55 -12.94 50.25 27.10
N ILE A 56 -12.86 50.78 28.32
CA ILE A 56 -12.98 50.00 29.56
C ILE A 56 -14.42 49.51 29.77
N VAL A 57 -15.42 50.35 29.50
CA VAL A 57 -16.83 49.93 29.57
C VAL A 57 -17.12 48.84 28.53
N ALA A 58 -16.61 48.98 27.31
CA ALA A 58 -16.76 47.98 26.26
C ALA A 58 -16.08 46.65 26.64
N LEU A 59 -14.88 46.68 27.23
CA LEU A 59 -14.18 45.49 27.71
C LEU A 59 -14.96 44.77 28.81
N LYS A 60 -15.47 45.50 29.81
CA LYS A 60 -16.27 44.91 30.89
C LYS A 60 -17.52 44.19 30.36
N LYS A 61 -18.18 44.75 29.35
CA LYS A 61 -19.34 44.10 28.71
C LYS A 61 -18.93 42.80 28.01
N LEU A 62 -17.84 42.82 27.24
CA LEU A 62 -17.33 41.63 26.55
C LEU A 62 -16.82 40.56 27.53
N GLU A 63 -16.26 40.95 28.68
CA GLU A 63 -15.86 40.02 29.74
C GLU A 63 -17.06 39.35 30.40
N GLN A 64 -18.16 40.08 30.60
CA GLN A 64 -19.41 39.49 31.11
C GLN A 64 -20.00 38.48 30.12
N GLU A 65 -20.09 38.86 28.83
CA GLU A 65 -20.53 37.95 27.76
C GLU A 65 -19.66 36.68 27.69
N GLN A 66 -18.35 36.82 27.88
CA GLN A 66 -17.44 35.68 27.92
C GLN A 66 -17.71 34.74 29.10
N LYS A 67 -17.92 35.28 30.31
CA LYS A 67 -18.22 34.48 31.51
C LYS A 67 -19.50 33.68 31.34
N GLU A 68 -20.54 34.29 30.76
CA GLU A 68 -21.81 33.62 30.46
C GLU A 68 -21.62 32.48 29.45
N LEU A 69 -20.82 32.70 28.40
CA LEU A 69 -20.47 31.65 27.43
C LEU A 69 -19.65 30.52 28.06
N ALA A 70 -18.71 30.83 28.96
CA ALA A 70 -17.92 29.83 29.67
C ALA A 70 -18.79 28.95 30.58
N LEU A 71 -19.73 29.55 31.31
CA LEU A 71 -20.72 28.81 32.12
C LEU A 71 -21.59 27.91 31.24
N ARG A 72 -22.07 28.41 30.10
CA ARG A 72 -22.86 27.61 29.15
C ARG A 72 -22.08 26.43 28.57
N ILE A 73 -20.80 26.63 28.24
CA ILE A 73 -19.92 25.54 27.77
C ILE A 73 -19.80 24.47 28.86
N ALA A 74 -19.55 24.86 30.12
CA ALA A 74 -19.43 23.93 31.22
C ALA A 74 -20.72 23.11 31.45
N GLN A 75 -21.89 23.77 31.40
CA GLN A 75 -23.19 23.09 31.51
C GLN A 75 -23.44 22.08 30.39
N LEU A 76 -23.07 22.42 29.15
CA LEU A 76 -23.21 21.51 28.02
C LEU A 76 -22.25 20.31 28.13
N GLU A 77 -21.01 20.54 28.57
CA GLU A 77 -20.03 19.47 28.79
C GLU A 77 -20.47 18.52 29.91
N GLU A 78 -21.07 19.04 30.98
CA GLU A 78 -21.67 18.22 32.03
C GLU A 78 -22.87 17.42 31.52
N GLY A 79 -23.71 18.03 30.68
CA GLY A 79 -24.80 17.35 29.99
C GLY A 79 -24.32 16.16 29.16
N ILE A 80 -23.24 16.33 28.39
CA ILE A 80 -22.64 15.26 27.59
C ILE A 80 -22.17 14.11 28.49
N LYS A 81 -21.48 14.41 29.59
CA LYS A 81 -21.01 13.40 30.56
C LYS A 81 -22.15 12.58 31.15
N ARG A 82 -23.30 13.21 31.46
CA ARG A 82 -24.49 12.52 31.98
C ARG A 82 -25.05 11.56 30.94
N ILE A 83 -25.16 11.97 29.68
CA ILE A 83 -25.66 11.12 28.59
C ILE A 83 -24.68 9.96 28.30
N GLU A 84 -23.38 10.21 28.39
CA GLU A 84 -22.36 9.16 28.27
C GLU A 84 -22.47 8.11 29.38
N ALA A 85 -22.75 8.54 30.62
CA ALA A 85 -23.02 7.62 31.73
C ALA A 85 -24.31 6.81 31.52
N GLU A 86 -25.40 7.44 31.06
CA GLU A 86 -26.64 6.74 30.68
C GLU A 86 -26.40 5.70 29.58
N ARG A 87 -25.51 5.99 28.63
CA ARG A 87 -25.14 5.06 27.56
C ARG A 87 -24.36 3.85 28.06
N GLN A 88 -23.44 4.07 29.00
CA GLN A 88 -22.73 2.97 29.68
C GLN A 88 -23.71 2.07 30.43
N GLN A 89 -24.61 2.67 31.22
CA GLN A 89 -25.67 1.92 31.91
C GLN A 89 -26.55 1.14 30.94
N ASN A 90 -26.96 1.74 29.82
CA ASN A 90 -27.77 1.07 28.79
C ASN A 90 -27.06 -0.16 28.20
N THR A 91 -25.73 -0.12 28.09
CA THR A 91 -24.91 -1.26 27.62
C THR A 91 -24.83 -2.36 28.67
N GLU A 92 -24.65 -2.00 29.94
CA GLU A 92 -24.66 -2.95 31.06
C GLU A 92 -26.01 -3.65 31.19
N ASP A 93 -27.10 -2.88 31.12
CA ASP A 93 -28.48 -3.39 31.17
C ASP A 93 -28.78 -4.30 29.98
N GLN A 94 -28.30 -3.95 28.78
CA GLN A 94 -28.42 -4.79 27.58
C GLN A 94 -27.73 -6.14 27.80
N ASN A 95 -26.48 -6.13 28.28
CA ASN A 95 -25.71 -7.35 28.52
C ASN A 95 -26.38 -8.22 29.58
N ALA A 96 -26.88 -7.61 30.66
CA ALA A 96 -27.59 -8.34 31.71
C ALA A 96 -28.90 -8.97 31.19
N ALA A 97 -29.65 -8.26 30.35
CA ALA A 97 -30.89 -8.78 29.74
C ALA A 97 -30.62 -9.92 28.75
N ILE A 98 -29.59 -9.79 27.90
CA ILE A 98 -29.18 -10.85 26.96
C ILE A 98 -28.67 -12.07 27.72
N ALA A 99 -27.86 -11.89 28.77
CA ALA A 99 -27.33 -12.99 29.57
C ALA A 99 -28.45 -13.84 30.21
N LYS A 100 -29.54 -13.21 30.68
CA LYS A 100 -30.71 -13.92 31.20
C LYS A 100 -31.38 -14.78 30.11
N LEU A 101 -31.59 -14.22 28.93
CA LEU A 101 -32.19 -14.95 27.80
C LEU A 101 -31.26 -16.04 27.25
N GLU A 102 -29.95 -15.84 27.29
CA GLU A 102 -28.97 -16.87 26.93
C GLU A 102 -28.95 -18.02 27.94
N ALA A 103 -29.15 -17.74 29.23
CA ALA A 103 -29.33 -18.76 30.25
C ALA A 103 -30.60 -19.60 30.00
N GLU A 104 -31.71 -18.98 29.60
CA GLU A 104 -32.94 -19.67 29.18
C GLU A 104 -32.75 -20.49 27.88
N LYS A 105 -31.91 -20.02 26.95
CA LYS A 105 -31.63 -20.69 25.67
C LYS A 105 -30.83 -21.99 25.83
N LYS A 106 -29.89 -22.05 26.79
CA LYS A 106 -28.99 -23.20 27.00
C LYS A 106 -29.70 -24.54 27.17
N PRO A 107 -30.69 -24.71 28.08
CA PRO A 107 -31.39 -25.98 28.23
C PRO A 107 -32.19 -26.37 26.97
N LEU A 108 -32.81 -25.40 26.29
CA LEU A 108 -33.55 -25.65 25.04
C LEU A 108 -32.63 -26.12 23.91
N LEU A 109 -31.41 -25.56 23.83
CA LEU A 109 -30.38 -26.03 22.90
C LEU A 109 -29.97 -27.49 23.18
N GLN A 110 -29.82 -27.86 24.45
CA GLN A 110 -29.50 -29.23 24.85
C GLN A 110 -30.65 -30.18 24.47
N GLN A 111 -31.90 -29.81 24.77
CA GLN A 111 -33.09 -30.58 24.42
C GLN A 111 -33.21 -30.77 22.90
N ARG A 112 -32.98 -29.71 22.09
CA ARG A 112 -32.97 -29.81 20.63
C ARG A 112 -31.87 -30.73 20.12
N ASN A 113 -30.67 -30.68 20.70
CA ASN A 113 -29.56 -31.56 20.30
C ASN A 113 -29.84 -33.03 20.62
N GLN A 114 -30.45 -33.30 21.77
CA GLN A 114 -30.91 -34.65 22.13
C GLN A 114 -31.99 -35.13 21.14
N ALA A 115 -33.01 -34.31 20.88
CA ALA A 115 -34.07 -34.62 19.91
C ALA A 115 -33.51 -34.89 18.50
N LYS A 116 -32.53 -34.09 18.07
CA LYS A 116 -31.85 -34.28 16.78
C LYS A 116 -31.10 -35.61 16.74
N THR A 117 -30.34 -35.91 17.79
CA THR A 117 -29.60 -37.18 17.88
C THR A 117 -30.56 -38.37 17.83
N THR A 118 -31.71 -38.30 18.52
CA THR A 118 -32.72 -39.36 18.46
C THR A 118 -33.35 -39.49 17.07
N ALA A 119 -33.65 -38.37 16.40
CA ALA A 119 -34.19 -38.39 15.04
C ALA A 119 -33.19 -39.01 14.05
N ASP A 120 -31.92 -38.61 14.12
CA ASP A 120 -30.84 -39.14 13.27
C ASP A 120 -30.66 -40.65 13.47
N VAL A 121 -30.79 -41.16 14.70
CA VAL A 121 -30.71 -42.61 14.98
C VAL A 121 -31.91 -43.34 14.38
N CYS A 122 -33.14 -42.84 14.61
CA CYS A 122 -34.34 -43.46 14.05
C CYS A 122 -34.34 -43.47 12.52
N GLU A 123 -33.86 -42.41 11.87
CA GLU A 123 -33.69 -42.38 10.41
C GLU A 123 -32.66 -43.39 9.91
N ARG A 124 -31.53 -43.54 10.62
CA ARG A 124 -30.50 -44.53 10.25
C ARG A 124 -31.01 -45.97 10.36
N GLU A 125 -31.75 -46.27 11.43
CA GLU A 125 -32.35 -47.60 11.62
C GLU A 125 -33.41 -47.88 10.55
N LEU A 126 -34.28 -46.91 10.25
CA LEU A 126 -35.23 -47.04 9.14
C LEU A 126 -34.50 -47.31 7.81
N ALA A 127 -33.45 -46.56 7.50
CA ALA A 127 -32.64 -46.77 6.30
C ALA A 127 -31.88 -48.10 6.29
N ALA A 128 -31.52 -48.64 7.46
CA ALA A 128 -30.92 -49.97 7.59
C ALA A 128 -31.93 -51.08 7.32
N VAL A 129 -33.16 -50.96 7.85
CA VAL A 129 -34.25 -51.89 7.56
C VAL A 129 -34.63 -51.85 6.08
N GLU A 130 -34.73 -50.67 5.48
CA GLU A 130 -35.02 -50.54 4.05
C GLU A 130 -33.92 -51.15 3.17
N ARG A 131 -32.65 -51.06 3.57
CA ARG A 131 -31.55 -51.76 2.90
C ARG A 131 -31.69 -53.27 2.98
N ARG A 132 -31.97 -53.82 4.17
CA ARG A 132 -32.18 -55.27 4.36
C ARG A 132 -33.36 -55.81 3.54
N ILE A 133 -34.43 -55.02 3.38
CA ILE A 133 -35.56 -55.38 2.50
C ILE A 133 -35.08 -55.47 1.04
N ARG A 134 -34.31 -54.50 0.55
CA ARG A 134 -33.76 -54.52 -0.81
C ARG A 134 -32.80 -55.71 -1.00
N GLU A 135 -31.95 -56.00 -0.02
CA GLU A 135 -31.04 -57.15 -0.04
C GLU A 135 -31.81 -58.48 -0.12
N ASN A 136 -32.86 -58.64 0.68
CA ASN A 136 -33.74 -59.82 0.63
C ASN A 136 -34.41 -59.95 -0.75
N GLU A 137 -34.91 -58.86 -1.34
CA GLU A 137 -35.48 -58.86 -2.70
C GLU A 137 -34.43 -59.20 -3.77
N THR A 138 -33.19 -58.73 -3.63
CA THR A 138 -32.10 -59.12 -4.54
C THR A 138 -31.68 -60.58 -4.36
N ALA A 139 -31.72 -61.12 -3.14
CA ALA A 139 -31.43 -62.52 -2.87
C ALA A 139 -32.46 -63.44 -3.53
N ASP A 140 -33.76 -63.12 -3.44
CA ASP A 140 -34.81 -63.89 -4.14
C ASP A 140 -34.60 -63.88 -5.66
N ARG A 141 -34.28 -62.71 -6.24
CA ARG A 141 -33.96 -62.60 -7.68
C ARG A 141 -32.72 -63.41 -8.08
N ASN A 142 -31.69 -63.43 -7.25
CA ASN A 142 -30.48 -64.21 -7.50
C ASN A 142 -30.72 -65.72 -7.42
N LEU A 143 -31.52 -66.18 -6.44
CA LEU A 143 -31.90 -67.59 -6.34
C LEU A 143 -32.79 -68.02 -7.51
N LEU A 144 -33.72 -67.17 -7.97
CA LEU A 144 -34.50 -67.39 -9.18
C LEU A 144 -33.60 -67.53 -10.42
N LYS A 145 -32.59 -66.67 -10.54
CA LYS A 145 -31.61 -66.75 -11.62
C LYS A 145 -30.79 -68.04 -11.56
N GLN A 146 -30.32 -68.44 -10.37
CA GLN A 146 -29.60 -69.71 -10.19
C GLN A 146 -30.45 -70.93 -10.54
N LEU A 147 -31.74 -70.94 -10.20
CA LEU A 147 -32.68 -71.99 -10.64
C LEU A 147 -32.82 -72.02 -12.16
N SER A 148 -32.94 -70.85 -12.79
CA SER A 148 -33.01 -70.74 -14.25
C SER A 148 -31.73 -71.23 -14.93
N ASP A 149 -30.57 -70.83 -14.41
CA ASP A 149 -29.25 -71.21 -14.96
C ASP A 149 -29.00 -72.72 -14.81
N LEU A 150 -29.40 -73.31 -13.68
CA LEU A 150 -29.34 -74.77 -13.47
C LEU A 150 -30.24 -75.54 -14.46
N HIS A 151 -31.40 -74.99 -14.80
CA HIS A 151 -32.33 -75.60 -15.78
C HIS A 151 -31.83 -75.52 -17.23
N ALA A 152 -30.87 -74.63 -17.51
CA ALA A 152 -30.35 -74.40 -18.84
C ALA A 152 -29.08 -75.23 -19.18
N LEU A 153 -28.57 -76.02 -18.23
CA LEU A 153 -27.40 -76.90 -18.42
C LEU A 153 -27.80 -78.24 -19.06
N ASP A 154 -27.15 -78.60 -20.17
CA ASP A 154 -27.38 -79.85 -20.90
C ASP A 154 -26.01 -80.51 -21.27
N PRO A 155 -25.72 -81.76 -20.83
CA PRO A 155 -26.55 -82.63 -20.00
C PRO A 155 -26.67 -82.15 -18.55
N ALA A 156 -27.82 -82.41 -17.94
CA ALA A 156 -28.11 -82.03 -16.56
C ALA A 156 -27.11 -82.67 -15.57
N PRO A 157 -26.63 -81.92 -14.56
CA PRO A 157 -25.72 -82.45 -13.55
C PRO A 157 -26.37 -83.58 -12.73
N ALA A 158 -25.58 -84.59 -12.34
CA ALA A 158 -26.06 -85.78 -11.62
C ALA A 158 -26.77 -85.46 -10.29
N ASP A 159 -26.45 -84.32 -9.68
CA ASP A 159 -27.01 -83.85 -8.40
C ASP A 159 -28.10 -82.77 -8.56
N PHE A 160 -28.69 -82.63 -9.75
CA PHE A 160 -29.65 -81.56 -10.08
C PHE A 160 -30.81 -81.45 -9.10
N GLU A 161 -31.47 -82.56 -8.76
CA GLU A 161 -32.61 -82.55 -7.83
C GLU A 161 -32.20 -82.09 -6.42
N ALA A 162 -31.02 -82.50 -5.95
CA ALA A 162 -30.52 -82.11 -4.64
C ALA A 162 -30.24 -80.59 -4.59
N LEU A 163 -29.62 -80.04 -5.64
CA LEU A 163 -29.32 -78.61 -5.78
C LEU A 163 -30.58 -77.75 -5.95
N ALA A 164 -31.54 -78.20 -6.75
CA ALA A 164 -32.82 -77.52 -6.94
C ALA A 164 -33.66 -77.52 -5.64
N ALA A 165 -33.66 -78.64 -4.91
CA ALA A 165 -34.31 -78.72 -3.59
C ALA A 165 -33.68 -77.77 -2.57
N THR A 166 -32.34 -77.63 -2.57
CA THR A 166 -31.66 -76.69 -1.66
C THR A 166 -31.99 -75.23 -1.98
N ILE A 167 -32.06 -74.86 -3.25
CA ILE A 167 -32.42 -73.49 -3.65
C ILE A 167 -33.88 -73.20 -3.34
N ASN A 168 -34.79 -74.12 -3.63
CA ASN A 168 -36.21 -73.97 -3.29
C ASN A 168 -36.44 -73.90 -1.77
N ALA A 169 -35.71 -74.67 -0.97
CA ALA A 169 -35.77 -74.60 0.49
C ALA A 169 -35.30 -73.25 1.04
N ARG A 170 -34.25 -72.65 0.45
CA ARG A 170 -33.79 -71.29 0.80
C ARG A 170 -34.81 -70.24 0.39
N ARG A 171 -35.38 -70.37 -0.81
CA ARG A 171 -36.38 -69.44 -1.33
C ARG A 171 -37.69 -69.46 -0.55
N ALA A 172 -38.11 -70.61 -0.02
CA ALA A 172 -39.31 -70.74 0.80
C ALA A 172 -39.27 -69.91 2.10
N ARG A 173 -38.08 -69.58 2.62
CA ARG A 173 -37.90 -68.79 3.86
C ARG A 173 -37.90 -67.28 3.64
N LEU A 174 -37.53 -66.82 2.44
CA LEU A 174 -37.41 -65.39 2.13
C LEU A 174 -38.72 -64.58 2.29
N PRO A 175 -39.92 -65.10 1.94
CA PRO A 175 -41.17 -64.39 2.16
C PRO A 175 -41.48 -64.11 3.64
N GLU A 176 -41.16 -65.04 4.53
CA GLU A 176 -41.34 -64.89 5.98
C GLU A 176 -40.36 -63.85 6.54
N GLU A 177 -39.08 -63.93 6.17
CA GLU A 177 -38.07 -62.94 6.52
C GLU A 177 -38.46 -61.53 6.02
N ARG A 178 -39.01 -61.43 4.81
CA ARG A 178 -39.50 -60.16 4.25
C ARG A 178 -40.69 -59.62 5.04
N ALA A 179 -41.62 -60.46 5.47
CA ALA A 179 -42.77 -60.04 6.27
C ALA A 179 -42.33 -59.46 7.63
N GLU A 180 -41.31 -60.06 8.26
CA GLU A 180 -40.71 -59.54 9.49
C GLU A 180 -40.00 -58.19 9.27
N LEU A 181 -39.21 -58.08 8.19
CA LEU A 181 -38.56 -56.82 7.82
C LEU A 181 -39.57 -55.70 7.51
N MET A 182 -40.70 -56.02 6.90
CA MET A 182 -41.78 -55.06 6.63
C MET A 182 -42.46 -54.58 7.91
N ARG A 183 -42.68 -55.45 8.91
CA ARG A 183 -43.16 -55.03 10.24
C ARG A 183 -42.13 -54.14 10.95
N ALA A 184 -40.85 -54.51 10.89
CA ALA A 184 -39.77 -53.69 11.44
C ALA A 184 -39.68 -52.32 10.76
N ARG A 185 -39.96 -52.25 9.45
CA ARG A 185 -39.99 -50.99 8.69
C ARG A 185 -41.10 -50.06 9.17
N LEU A 186 -42.32 -50.57 9.35
CA LEU A 186 -43.45 -49.79 9.85
C LEU A 186 -43.15 -49.23 11.25
N GLY A 187 -42.68 -50.06 12.18
CA GLY A 187 -42.29 -49.60 13.52
C GLY A 187 -41.16 -48.58 13.51
N SER A 188 -40.16 -48.74 12.63
CA SER A 188 -39.05 -47.79 12.48
C SER A 188 -39.51 -46.47 11.85
N ALA A 189 -40.48 -46.52 10.94
CA ALA A 189 -41.04 -45.33 10.29
C ALA A 189 -41.86 -44.49 11.28
N ASP A 190 -42.68 -45.13 12.11
CA ASP A 190 -43.46 -44.47 13.17
C ASP A 190 -42.53 -43.87 14.25
N ALA A 191 -41.46 -44.57 14.61
CA ALA A 191 -40.45 -44.05 15.54
C ALA A 191 -39.72 -42.82 14.95
N ALA A 192 -39.39 -42.86 13.66
CA ALA A 192 -38.74 -41.75 12.96
C ALA A 192 -39.67 -40.53 12.81
N SER A 193 -40.96 -40.72 12.53
CA SER A 193 -41.92 -39.61 12.43
C SER A 193 -42.10 -38.90 13.77
N LEU A 194 -42.29 -39.66 14.86
CA LEU A 194 -42.46 -39.13 16.20
C LEU A 194 -41.18 -38.43 16.71
N ALA A 195 -39.99 -38.95 16.36
CA ALA A 195 -38.73 -38.28 16.67
C ALA A 195 -38.57 -36.95 15.91
N LYS A 196 -39.03 -36.86 14.65
CA LYS A 196 -39.04 -35.62 13.88
C LYS A 196 -40.01 -34.58 14.45
N GLU A 197 -41.20 -34.98 14.87
CA GLU A 197 -42.16 -34.07 15.50
C GLU A 197 -41.58 -33.47 16.79
N LYS A 198 -40.93 -34.28 17.62
CA LYS A 198 -40.24 -33.81 18.83
C LYS A 198 -39.09 -32.85 18.52
N LEU A 199 -38.34 -33.10 17.45
CA LEU A 199 -37.30 -32.18 16.99
C LEU A 199 -37.89 -30.84 16.55
N LEU A 200 -38.95 -30.85 15.74
CA LEU A 200 -39.64 -29.63 15.28
C LEU A 200 -40.21 -28.82 16.44
N ALA A 201 -40.80 -29.48 17.44
CA ALA A 201 -41.27 -28.82 18.65
C ALA A 201 -40.13 -28.11 19.40
N ALA A 202 -39.00 -28.81 19.63
CA ALA A 202 -37.84 -28.24 20.29
C ALA A 202 -37.19 -27.08 19.50
N GLU A 203 -37.18 -27.17 18.16
CA GLU A 203 -36.72 -26.08 17.29
C GLU A 203 -37.63 -24.85 17.37
N SER A 204 -38.95 -25.06 17.46
CA SER A 204 -39.91 -23.95 17.58
C SER A 204 -39.78 -23.18 18.89
N GLU A 205 -39.57 -23.86 20.02
CA GLU A 205 -39.37 -23.24 21.33
C GLU A 205 -38.06 -22.43 21.38
N LEU A 206 -37.00 -22.99 20.78
CA LEU A 206 -35.72 -22.31 20.65
C LEU A 206 -35.83 -21.04 19.79
N ALA A 207 -36.56 -21.11 18.67
CA ALA A 207 -36.79 -19.97 17.78
C ALA A 207 -37.52 -18.81 18.48
N VAL A 208 -38.44 -19.09 19.42
CA VAL A 208 -39.13 -18.07 20.22
C VAL A 208 -38.14 -17.31 21.10
N VAL A 209 -37.22 -18.00 21.78
CA VAL A 209 -36.21 -17.37 22.63
C VAL A 209 -35.20 -16.59 21.81
N GLU A 210 -34.76 -17.10 20.65
CA GLU A 210 -33.90 -16.36 19.73
C GLU A 210 -34.55 -15.07 19.24
N LYS A 211 -35.85 -15.11 18.93
CA LYS A 211 -36.61 -13.91 18.54
C LYS A 211 -36.75 -12.91 19.70
N LYS A 212 -36.84 -13.36 20.95
CA LYS A 212 -36.82 -12.48 22.13
C LYS A 212 -35.46 -11.80 22.29
N ILE A 213 -34.37 -12.53 22.12
CA ILE A 213 -33.00 -11.96 22.17
C ILE A 213 -32.85 -10.85 21.12
N GLU A 214 -33.32 -11.09 19.90
CA GLU A 214 -33.23 -10.11 18.81
C GLU A 214 -34.09 -8.85 19.07
N ARG A 215 -35.29 -9.02 19.64
CA ARG A 215 -36.13 -7.88 20.06
C ARG A 215 -35.46 -7.04 21.13
N VAL A 216 -34.91 -7.67 22.17
CA VAL A 216 -34.20 -6.96 23.24
C VAL A 216 -33.00 -6.20 22.67
N ARG A 217 -32.20 -6.83 21.79
CA ARG A 217 -31.08 -6.15 21.11
C ARG A 217 -31.55 -4.91 20.36
N SER A 218 -32.59 -5.02 19.55
CA SER A 218 -33.08 -3.89 18.75
C SER A 218 -33.66 -2.73 19.59
N GLU A 219 -34.31 -3.03 20.73
CA GLU A 219 -34.78 -1.99 21.67
C GLU A 219 -33.62 -1.22 22.32
N PHE A 220 -32.59 -1.93 22.79
CA PHE A 220 -31.41 -1.30 23.39
C PHE A 220 -30.58 -0.52 22.36
N GLU A 221 -30.47 -1.02 21.13
CA GLU A 221 -29.86 -0.28 20.02
C GLU A 221 -30.63 1.00 19.68
N ALA A 222 -31.97 0.95 19.67
CA ALA A 222 -32.79 2.13 19.39
C ALA A 222 -32.59 3.22 20.48
N ARG A 223 -32.48 2.81 21.75
CA ARG A 223 -32.13 3.72 22.85
C ARG A 223 -30.73 4.29 22.69
N ASP A 224 -29.73 3.46 22.36
CA ASP A 224 -28.34 3.89 22.12
C ASP A 224 -28.26 4.91 20.98
N ARG A 225 -29.00 4.69 19.88
CA ARG A 225 -29.07 5.64 18.75
C ARG A 225 -29.61 7.00 19.20
N LYS A 226 -30.66 7.02 20.03
CA LYS A 226 -31.23 8.27 20.56
C LYS A 226 -30.24 9.00 21.49
N LEU A 227 -29.55 8.27 22.37
CA LEU A 227 -28.54 8.85 23.26
C LEU A 227 -27.36 9.41 22.46
N ASN A 228 -26.88 8.70 21.44
CA ASN A 228 -25.82 9.18 20.55
C ASN A 228 -26.22 10.45 19.79
N GLU A 229 -27.47 10.53 19.32
CA GLU A 229 -27.96 11.74 18.64
C GLU A 229 -28.00 12.94 19.60
N ASN A 230 -28.45 12.73 20.84
CA ASN A 230 -28.41 13.78 21.87
C ASN A 230 -26.98 14.25 22.16
N ILE A 231 -25.99 13.34 22.23
CA ILE A 231 -24.57 13.70 22.37
C ILE A 231 -24.12 14.56 21.20
N ARG A 232 -24.45 14.19 19.96
CA ARG A 232 -24.08 14.96 18.76
C ARG A 232 -24.62 16.38 18.80
N VAL A 233 -25.91 16.54 19.09
CA VAL A 233 -26.55 17.86 19.21
C VAL A 233 -25.88 18.72 20.28
N GLN A 234 -25.55 18.14 21.44
CA GLN A 234 -24.85 18.88 22.50
C GLN A 234 -23.41 19.21 22.13
N GLN A 235 -22.69 18.32 21.44
CA GLN A 235 -21.33 18.59 20.95
C GLN A 235 -21.31 19.72 19.93
N GLU A 236 -22.30 19.80 19.03
CA GLU A 236 -22.46 20.91 18.10
C GLU A 236 -22.72 22.22 18.86
N ALA A 237 -23.61 22.21 19.86
CA ALA A 237 -23.84 23.37 20.71
C ALA A 237 -22.57 23.84 21.46
N VAL A 238 -21.73 22.90 21.93
CA VAL A 238 -20.42 23.23 22.54
C VAL A 238 -19.49 23.89 21.51
N ARG A 239 -19.41 23.34 20.29
CA ARG A 239 -18.58 23.92 19.21
C ARG A 239 -19.02 25.34 18.89
N GLU A 240 -20.33 25.58 18.74
CA GLU A 240 -20.87 26.91 18.50
C GLU A 240 -20.57 27.88 19.65
N ALA A 241 -20.77 27.44 20.90
CA ALA A 241 -20.49 28.26 22.07
C ALA A 241 -19.00 28.63 22.17
N ARG A 242 -18.09 27.68 21.89
CA ARG A 242 -16.64 27.92 21.82
C ARG A 242 -16.27 28.89 20.69
N ALA A 243 -16.90 28.78 19.53
CA ALA A 243 -16.68 29.71 18.42
C ALA A 243 -17.14 31.13 18.77
N ARG A 244 -18.29 31.28 19.44
CA ARG A 244 -18.76 32.58 19.96
C ARG A 244 -17.81 33.13 21.01
N HIS A 245 -17.33 32.29 21.93
CA HIS A 245 -16.34 32.67 22.94
C HIS A 245 -15.05 33.19 22.29
N HIS A 246 -14.56 32.54 21.23
CA HIS A 246 -13.39 33.02 20.49
C HIS A 246 -13.63 34.36 19.79
N LYS A 247 -14.80 34.55 19.16
CA LYS A 247 -15.17 35.83 18.54
C LYS A 247 -15.25 36.97 19.56
N VAL A 248 -15.73 36.70 20.78
CA VAL A 248 -15.73 37.69 21.87
C VAL A 248 -14.30 38.06 22.27
N GLU A 249 -13.39 37.09 22.35
CA GLU A 249 -11.96 37.36 22.60
C GLU A 249 -11.32 38.23 21.49
N GLU A 250 -11.59 37.93 20.22
CA GLU A 250 -11.10 38.76 19.11
C GLU A 250 -11.60 40.21 19.19
N ARG A 251 -12.87 40.41 19.58
CA ARG A 251 -13.49 41.73 19.74
C ARG A 251 -12.87 42.57 20.86
N LYS A 252 -12.17 41.96 21.84
CA LYS A 252 -11.46 42.69 22.90
C LYS A 252 -10.11 43.27 22.43
N THR A 253 -9.47 42.63 21.46
CA THR A 253 -8.18 43.03 20.88
C THR A 253 -8.04 44.52 20.52
N PRO A 254 -9.00 45.17 19.82
CA PRO A 254 -8.89 46.59 19.49
C PRO A 254 -8.91 47.50 20.73
N ALA A 255 -9.73 47.18 21.74
CA ALA A 255 -9.76 47.93 22.99
C ALA A 255 -8.45 47.78 23.77
N TYR A 256 -7.89 46.57 23.86
CA TYR A 256 -6.56 46.35 24.44
C TYR A 256 -5.45 47.09 23.69
N LEU A 257 -5.49 47.13 22.36
CA LEU A 257 -4.51 47.89 21.57
C LEU A 257 -4.55 49.39 21.87
N ASN A 258 -5.75 49.98 21.96
CA ASN A 258 -5.91 51.41 22.26
C ASN A 258 -5.41 51.76 23.67
N ILE A 259 -5.79 50.94 24.66
CA ILE A 259 -5.31 51.08 26.04
C ILE A 259 -3.79 50.97 26.09
N GLY A 260 -3.22 49.94 25.45
CA GLY A 260 -1.77 49.73 25.46
C GLY A 260 -0.97 50.85 24.79
N ARG A 261 -1.51 51.44 23.72
CA ARG A 261 -0.90 52.63 23.08
C ARG A 261 -0.89 53.83 24.01
N HIS A 262 -1.98 54.04 24.74
CA HIS A 262 -2.11 55.15 25.69
C HIS A 262 -1.15 54.96 26.87
N LEU A 263 -1.11 53.78 27.48
CA LEU A 263 -0.17 53.45 28.56
C LEU A 263 1.29 53.55 28.11
N SER A 264 1.60 53.07 26.90
CA SER A 264 2.93 53.21 26.29
C SER A 264 3.33 54.68 26.09
N ALA A 265 2.38 55.53 25.66
CA ALA A 265 2.62 56.96 25.45
C ALA A 265 2.81 57.72 26.77
N GLN A 266 2.07 57.36 27.81
CA GLN A 266 2.18 57.96 29.15
C GLN A 266 3.35 57.38 29.98
N GLY A 267 4.03 56.35 29.49
CA GLY A 267 5.15 55.70 30.19
C GLY A 267 4.71 54.90 31.42
N ILE A 268 3.48 54.39 31.43
CA ILE A 268 2.90 53.71 32.59
C ILE A 268 3.02 52.20 32.42
N ALA A 269 3.69 51.57 33.38
CA ALA A 269 3.87 50.12 33.42
C ALA A 269 2.83 49.46 34.35
N PRO A 270 2.24 48.32 33.94
CA PRO A 270 1.46 47.51 34.87
C PRO A 270 2.40 46.91 35.93
N PRO A 271 1.99 46.89 37.22
CA PRO A 271 2.81 46.45 38.34
C PRO A 271 3.19 44.97 38.25
N ASN A 272 2.32 44.16 37.63
CA ASN A 272 2.54 42.72 37.46
C ASN A 272 3.46 42.40 36.26
N ALA A 273 3.69 43.34 35.35
CA ALA A 273 4.43 43.08 34.11
C ALA A 273 5.16 44.33 33.56
N PRO A 274 6.13 44.89 34.29
CA PRO A 274 6.82 46.12 33.87
C PRO A 274 7.63 45.97 32.58
N HIS A 275 8.06 44.74 32.27
CA HIS A 275 8.80 44.40 31.05
C HIS A 275 7.99 44.67 29.76
N LEU A 276 6.66 44.64 29.83
CA LEU A 276 5.81 44.89 28.65
C LEU A 276 5.91 46.33 28.15
N LEU A 277 6.10 47.29 29.06
CA LEU A 277 6.32 48.69 28.70
C LEU A 277 7.68 48.84 28.00
N THR A 278 8.72 48.22 28.56
CA THR A 278 10.06 48.26 27.96
C THR A 278 10.10 47.61 26.59
N ASP A 279 9.35 46.52 26.38
CA ASP A 279 9.23 45.86 25.08
C ASP A 279 8.50 46.72 24.06
N ALA A 280 7.39 47.37 24.46
CA ALA A 280 6.66 48.29 23.60
C ALA A 280 7.53 49.49 23.17
N HIS A 281 8.28 50.10 24.11
CA HIS A 281 9.21 51.19 23.82
C HIS A 281 10.37 50.76 22.93
N ARG A 282 10.94 49.58 23.18
CA ARG A 282 12.00 49.00 22.34
C ARG A 282 11.52 48.80 20.91
N HIS A 283 10.36 48.17 20.72
CA HIS A 283 9.81 47.97 19.38
C HIS A 283 9.47 49.30 18.70
N ARG A 284 8.92 50.27 19.43
CA ARG A 284 8.63 51.62 18.91
C ARG A 284 9.90 52.33 18.44
N GLY A 285 10.96 52.34 19.25
CA GLY A 285 12.26 52.89 18.88
C GLY A 285 12.86 52.20 17.65
N THR A 286 12.75 50.88 17.52
CA THR A 286 13.21 50.19 16.30
C THR A 286 12.37 50.51 15.07
N VAL A 287 11.06 50.74 15.21
CA VAL A 287 10.19 51.17 14.10
C VAL A 287 10.59 52.58 13.64
N ASP A 288 10.87 53.50 14.57
CA ASP A 288 11.28 54.87 14.26
C ASP A 288 12.65 54.91 13.57
N GLN A 289 13.62 54.12 14.03
CA GLN A 289 14.91 53.95 13.35
C GLN A 289 14.76 53.39 11.93
N LEU A 290 13.89 52.40 11.73
CA LEU A 290 13.62 51.84 10.39
C LEU A 290 12.89 52.83 9.47
N LEU A 291 12.08 53.73 10.03
CA LEU A 291 11.44 54.83 9.29
C LEU A 291 12.48 55.87 8.86
N GLN A 292 13.41 56.25 9.73
CA GLN A 292 14.53 57.14 9.41
C GLN A 292 15.44 56.53 8.33
N HIS A 293 15.87 55.28 8.51
CA HIS A 293 16.68 54.57 7.50
C HIS A 293 15.96 54.44 6.15
N ARG A 294 14.62 54.29 6.15
CA ARG A 294 13.84 54.31 4.91
C ARG A 294 13.91 55.67 4.21
N ALA A 295 13.86 56.78 4.96
CA ALA A 295 13.98 58.12 4.41
C ALA A 295 15.38 58.37 3.80
N GLU A 296 16.44 57.92 4.47
CA GLU A 296 17.81 57.98 3.95
C GLU A 296 18.00 57.15 2.67
N LEU A 297 17.41 55.95 2.60
CA LEU A 297 17.45 55.15 1.39
C LEU A 297 16.69 55.78 0.22
N THR A 298 15.66 56.60 0.49
CA THR A 298 14.96 57.34 -0.56
C THR A 298 15.78 58.52 -1.09
N THR A 299 16.51 59.24 -0.24
CA THR A 299 17.38 60.33 -0.68
C THR A 299 18.57 59.79 -1.49
N LEU A 300 19.19 58.68 -1.07
CA LEU A 300 20.27 58.00 -1.81
C LEU A 300 19.83 57.46 -3.17
N SER A 301 18.56 57.07 -3.31
CA SER A 301 18.00 56.59 -4.58
C SER A 301 17.81 57.72 -5.59
N ASN A 302 17.55 58.95 -5.14
CA ASN A 302 17.30 60.10 -6.01
C ASN A 302 18.59 60.65 -6.66
N GLN A 303 19.76 60.25 -6.15
CA GLN A 303 21.08 60.70 -6.65
C GLN A 303 21.63 59.83 -7.79
N ILE A 304 20.89 58.84 -8.28
CA ILE A 304 21.37 57.89 -9.29
C ILE A 304 21.00 58.36 -10.71
N ASP A 305 21.98 58.31 -11.62
CA ASP A 305 21.78 58.63 -13.03
C ASP A 305 20.84 57.63 -13.72
N MET A 306 19.70 58.13 -14.20
CA MET A 306 18.68 57.36 -14.88
C MET A 306 19.11 56.81 -16.25
N GLN A 307 20.01 57.48 -16.97
CA GLN A 307 20.41 57.04 -18.32
C GLN A 307 21.30 55.80 -18.26
N GLU A 308 22.25 55.75 -17.33
CA GLU A 308 23.09 54.57 -17.10
C GLU A 308 22.27 53.38 -16.60
N LEU A 309 21.25 53.64 -15.78
CA LEU A 309 20.38 52.62 -15.24
C LEU A 309 19.55 51.92 -16.33
N ARG A 310 19.08 52.66 -17.35
CA ARG A 310 18.38 52.06 -18.51
C ARG A 310 19.26 51.11 -19.30
N LYS A 311 20.52 51.48 -19.54
CA LYS A 311 21.51 50.63 -20.23
C LYS A 311 21.79 49.35 -19.43
N PHE A 312 21.85 49.44 -18.11
CA PHE A 312 21.98 48.27 -17.24
C PHE A 312 20.80 47.31 -17.34
N TYR A 313 19.56 47.79 -17.21
CA TYR A 313 18.39 46.92 -17.32
C TYR A 313 18.28 46.25 -18.70
N PHE A 314 18.61 46.97 -19.77
CA PHE A 314 18.64 46.40 -21.12
C PHE A 314 19.65 45.24 -21.23
N SER A 315 20.83 45.38 -20.62
CA SER A 315 21.84 44.30 -20.58
C SER A 315 21.38 43.09 -19.77
N VAL A 316 20.76 43.29 -18.61
CA VAL A 316 20.26 42.20 -17.75
C VAL A 316 19.10 41.46 -18.43
N VAL A 317 18.16 42.18 -19.04
CA VAL A 317 17.04 41.59 -19.79
C VAL A 317 17.54 40.75 -20.96
N SER A 318 18.57 41.23 -21.69
CA SER A 318 19.19 40.49 -22.78
C SER A 318 19.82 39.17 -22.31
N ILE A 319 20.52 39.18 -21.17
CA ILE A 319 21.09 37.96 -20.55
C ILE A 319 19.98 37.01 -20.07
N LEU A 320 18.92 37.53 -19.46
CA LEU A 320 17.79 36.71 -19.01
C LEU A 320 17.02 36.10 -20.18
N ALA A 321 16.88 36.80 -21.30
CA ALA A 321 16.28 36.26 -22.51
C ALA A 321 17.11 35.09 -23.06
N LEU A 322 18.45 35.23 -23.06
CA LEU A 322 19.36 34.15 -23.44
C LEU A 322 19.25 32.95 -22.49
N LEU A 323 19.21 33.18 -21.18
CA LEU A 323 19.00 32.13 -20.18
C LEU A 323 17.64 31.44 -20.33
N ALA A 324 16.57 32.19 -20.63
CA ALA A 324 15.24 31.64 -20.86
C ALA A 324 15.18 30.74 -22.11
N ILE A 325 16.10 30.92 -23.07
CA ILE A 325 16.25 30.02 -24.22
C ILE A 325 17.05 28.77 -23.83
N ILE A 326 18.11 28.91 -23.03
CA ILE A 326 19.02 27.81 -22.66
C ILE A 326 18.43 26.89 -21.57
N LEU A 327 17.77 27.45 -20.55
CA LEU A 327 17.26 26.69 -19.40
C LEU A 327 16.22 25.61 -19.77
N PRO A 328 15.26 25.86 -20.68
CA PRO A 328 14.34 24.83 -21.15
C PRO A 328 15.04 23.69 -21.88
N VAL A 329 16.16 23.96 -22.58
CA VAL A 329 16.95 22.93 -23.26
C VAL A 329 17.67 22.04 -22.24
N ALA A 330 18.16 22.60 -21.13
CA ALA A 330 18.81 21.84 -20.06
C ALA A 330 17.82 21.08 -19.15
N VAL A 331 16.67 21.68 -18.83
CA VAL A 331 15.63 21.10 -17.95
C VAL A 331 14.74 20.08 -18.67
N LYS A 332 14.72 20.08 -20.01
CA LYS A 332 14.12 19.00 -20.82
C LYS A 332 14.97 17.73 -20.89
N SER A 333 16.04 17.61 -20.10
CA SER A 333 16.63 16.29 -19.82
C SER A 333 15.71 15.54 -18.84
N PRO A 334 15.08 14.41 -19.25
CA PRO A 334 14.10 13.73 -18.41
C PRO A 334 14.73 13.21 -17.10
N ARG A 335 13.97 13.35 -16.01
CA ARG A 335 14.29 12.83 -14.66
C ARG A 335 14.58 11.32 -14.72
N LYS A 336 15.74 10.90 -14.18
CA LYS A 336 16.16 9.50 -13.89
C LYS A 336 15.48 8.44 -14.77
N ARG A 337 15.82 8.41 -16.05
CA ARG A 337 15.39 7.37 -16.98
C ARG A 337 16.57 6.44 -17.25
N GLU A 338 16.35 5.13 -17.15
CA GLU A 338 17.31 4.12 -17.60
C GLU A 338 17.42 4.24 -19.13
N TRP A 339 18.61 4.55 -19.65
CA TRP A 339 18.85 4.66 -21.09
C TRP A 339 19.26 3.29 -21.60
N LEU A 340 18.29 2.55 -22.13
CA LEU A 340 18.47 1.18 -22.60
C LEU A 340 18.34 1.13 -24.13
N PRO A 341 18.99 0.17 -24.81
CA PRO A 341 18.81 -0.01 -26.25
C PRO A 341 17.36 -0.34 -26.60
N GLN A 342 16.88 0.15 -27.76
CA GLN A 342 15.50 -0.06 -28.21
C GLN A 342 15.10 -1.55 -28.35
N GLU A 343 16.07 -2.40 -28.69
CA GLU A 343 15.98 -3.87 -28.80
C GLU A 343 15.83 -4.60 -27.46
N THR A 344 15.77 -3.88 -26.34
CA THR A 344 15.56 -4.50 -25.03
C THR A 344 14.15 -5.09 -24.94
N ASP A 345 14.08 -6.39 -24.72
CA ASP A 345 12.85 -7.15 -24.53
C ASP A 345 12.52 -7.35 -23.05
N MET A 346 13.54 -7.48 -22.21
CA MET A 346 13.37 -7.78 -20.78
C MET A 346 14.21 -6.86 -19.91
N ILE A 347 13.69 -6.55 -18.73
CA ILE A 347 14.38 -5.72 -17.73
C ILE A 347 14.23 -6.38 -16.37
N LEU A 348 15.35 -6.76 -15.78
CA LEU A 348 15.48 -7.16 -14.39
C LEU A 348 16.14 -6.01 -13.62
N SER A 349 15.41 -5.41 -12.69
CA SER A 349 15.89 -4.40 -11.76
C SER A 349 16.02 -5.03 -10.37
N ILE A 350 17.16 -4.78 -9.73
CA ILE A 350 17.47 -5.21 -8.37
C ILE A 350 17.78 -3.98 -7.54
N ASN A 351 16.93 -3.72 -6.56
CA ASN A 351 17.14 -2.67 -5.58
C ASN A 351 17.93 -3.25 -4.40
N ILE A 352 19.25 -3.03 -4.43
CA ILE A 352 20.18 -3.58 -3.43
C ILE A 352 19.87 -3.02 -2.05
N GLU A 353 19.46 -1.77 -1.95
CA GLU A 353 19.10 -1.18 -0.66
C GLU A 353 17.87 -1.86 -0.03
N GLN A 354 16.84 -2.17 -0.80
CA GLN A 354 15.68 -2.91 -0.30
C GLN A 354 16.01 -4.38 -0.01
N LEU A 355 16.86 -4.99 -0.83
CA LEU A 355 17.31 -6.37 -0.64
C LEU A 355 18.14 -6.54 0.65
N GLU A 356 19.05 -5.60 0.95
CA GLU A 356 19.83 -5.61 2.20
C GLU A 356 18.98 -5.32 3.44
N ARG A 357 17.84 -4.65 3.28
CA ARG A 357 16.89 -4.42 4.39
C ARG A 357 16.02 -5.63 4.67
N ALA A 358 15.67 -6.39 3.64
CA ALA A 358 14.79 -7.54 3.70
C ALA A 358 15.28 -8.66 4.64
N ASP A 359 14.34 -9.31 5.34
CA ASP A 359 14.64 -10.36 6.31
C ASP A 359 15.01 -11.69 5.63
N ILE A 360 14.42 -11.99 4.48
CA ILE A 360 14.61 -13.27 3.78
C ILE A 360 16.05 -13.44 3.30
N PRO A 361 16.66 -12.50 2.56
CA PRO A 361 18.08 -12.60 2.21
C PRO A 361 19.01 -12.74 3.42
N LYS A 362 18.72 -12.04 4.53
CA LYS A 362 19.52 -12.13 5.77
C LYS A 362 19.44 -13.52 6.41
N ARG A 363 18.24 -14.09 6.50
CA ARG A 363 18.03 -15.46 7.02
C ARG A 363 18.65 -16.48 6.09
N TRP A 364 18.44 -16.34 4.78
CA TRP A 364 18.98 -17.27 3.80
C TRP A 364 20.51 -17.30 3.79
N ARG A 365 21.18 -16.15 3.91
CA ARG A 365 22.64 -16.07 4.12
C ARG A 365 23.11 -16.87 5.34
N LYS A 366 22.31 -16.89 6.40
CA LYS A 366 22.61 -17.60 7.65
C LYS A 366 22.32 -19.09 7.53
N ASP A 367 21.18 -19.44 6.93
CA ASP A 367 20.67 -20.81 6.86
C ASP A 367 21.37 -21.63 5.76
N GLN A 368 21.76 -21.00 4.65
CA GLN A 368 22.42 -21.64 3.50
C GLN A 368 23.58 -20.77 2.96
N PRO A 369 24.70 -20.68 3.70
CA PRO A 369 25.82 -19.79 3.37
C PRO A 369 26.51 -20.14 2.04
N GLU A 370 26.37 -21.37 1.55
CA GLU A 370 26.99 -21.82 0.29
C GLU A 370 26.13 -21.52 -0.95
N ILE A 371 24.81 -21.38 -0.80
CA ILE A 371 23.86 -21.19 -1.91
C ILE A 371 23.68 -19.71 -2.22
N TRP A 372 23.48 -18.87 -1.19
CA TRP A 372 23.24 -17.44 -1.38
C TRP A 372 24.29 -16.73 -2.24
N PRO A 373 25.62 -16.97 -2.09
CA PRO A 373 26.62 -16.34 -2.95
C PRO A 373 26.42 -16.66 -4.43
N LYS A 374 26.02 -17.89 -4.78
CA LYS A 374 25.74 -18.28 -6.17
C LYS A 374 24.51 -17.56 -6.71
N VAL A 375 23.43 -17.53 -5.92
CA VAL A 375 22.20 -16.81 -6.26
C VAL A 375 22.50 -15.33 -6.46
N TRP A 376 23.23 -14.72 -5.52
CA TRP A 376 23.62 -13.30 -5.59
C TRP A 376 24.40 -12.97 -6.86
N LEU A 377 25.41 -13.78 -7.19
CA LEU A 377 26.19 -13.63 -8.43
C LEU A 377 25.30 -13.75 -9.67
N GLY A 378 24.41 -14.75 -9.71
CA GLY A 378 23.46 -14.94 -10.80
C GLY A 378 22.45 -13.79 -10.94
N LEU A 379 22.09 -13.13 -9.84
CA LEU A 379 21.20 -11.97 -9.83
C LEU A 379 21.89 -10.71 -10.37
N VAL A 380 23.11 -10.39 -9.91
CA VAL A 380 23.79 -9.12 -10.28
C VAL A 380 24.63 -9.20 -11.56
N GLY A 381 24.93 -10.40 -12.05
CA GLY A 381 25.66 -10.61 -13.29
C GLY A 381 27.07 -10.00 -13.27
N ALA A 382 27.52 -9.45 -14.41
CA ALA A 382 28.86 -8.89 -14.57
C ALA A 382 29.15 -7.69 -13.66
N ALA A 383 28.13 -7.07 -13.05
CA ALA A 383 28.34 -6.01 -12.07
C ALA A 383 29.18 -6.47 -10.87
N ALA A 384 29.13 -7.77 -10.51
CA ALA A 384 29.97 -8.35 -9.45
C ALA A 384 31.47 -8.29 -9.76
N LEU A 385 31.85 -8.18 -11.03
CA LEU A 385 33.24 -8.15 -11.48
C LEU A 385 33.85 -6.73 -11.44
N THR A 386 33.07 -5.72 -11.07
CA THR A 386 33.52 -4.32 -11.09
C THR A 386 34.57 -4.06 -10.00
N PRO A 387 35.82 -3.71 -10.35
CA PRO A 387 36.87 -3.51 -9.36
C PRO A 387 36.59 -2.31 -8.44
N GLY A 388 37.01 -2.42 -7.18
CA GLY A 388 36.94 -1.32 -6.23
C GLY A 388 35.54 -0.99 -5.71
N LEU A 389 34.55 -1.84 -6.00
CA LEU A 389 33.18 -1.71 -5.50
C LEU A 389 32.75 -2.92 -4.68
N THR A 390 32.16 -2.65 -3.52
CA THR A 390 31.47 -3.65 -2.70
C THR A 390 29.97 -3.46 -2.86
N LEU A 391 29.35 -4.24 -3.76
CA LEU A 391 27.96 -4.02 -4.21
C LEU A 391 26.95 -3.77 -3.08
N PRO A 392 26.87 -4.59 -2.00
CA PRO A 392 25.91 -4.35 -0.91
C PRO A 392 26.05 -2.97 -0.24
N ARG A 393 27.25 -2.40 -0.23
CA ARG A 393 27.56 -1.11 0.40
C ARG A 393 27.49 0.04 -0.59
N ASP A 394 28.02 -0.15 -1.79
CA ASP A 394 28.30 0.94 -2.72
C ASP A 394 27.24 1.11 -3.81
N ALA A 395 26.54 0.03 -4.18
CA ALA A 395 25.50 0.06 -5.19
C ALA A 395 24.11 0.29 -4.56
N VAL A 396 23.26 1.03 -5.29
CA VAL A 396 21.86 1.29 -4.93
C VAL A 396 20.96 0.37 -5.75
N HIS A 397 21.22 0.32 -7.05
CA HIS A 397 20.34 -0.30 -8.02
C HIS A 397 21.18 -0.90 -9.15
N ILE A 398 20.78 -2.09 -9.61
CA ILE A 398 21.33 -2.74 -10.79
C ILE A 398 20.17 -3.06 -11.74
N THR A 399 20.27 -2.54 -12.96
CA THR A 399 19.37 -2.85 -14.07
C THR A 399 20.09 -3.76 -15.05
N ARG A 400 19.50 -4.93 -15.30
CA ARG A 400 19.93 -5.90 -16.31
C ARG A 400 18.87 -5.94 -17.39
N ALA A 401 19.20 -5.40 -18.55
CA ALA A 401 18.34 -5.39 -19.71
C ALA A 401 18.80 -6.45 -20.70
N VAL A 402 17.87 -7.20 -21.29
CA VAL A 402 18.20 -8.30 -22.20
C VAL A 402 17.46 -8.11 -23.51
N SER A 403 18.18 -8.28 -24.62
CA SER A 403 17.62 -8.41 -25.96
C SER A 403 17.66 -9.88 -26.39
N THR A 404 16.57 -10.33 -27.01
CA THR A 404 16.39 -11.70 -27.49
C THR A 404 16.29 -11.79 -29.01
N ASP A 405 16.57 -10.69 -29.71
CA ASP A 405 16.53 -10.57 -31.17
C ASP A 405 17.52 -11.53 -31.87
N GLU A 406 18.69 -11.78 -31.26
CA GLU A 406 19.64 -12.78 -31.73
C GLU A 406 19.22 -14.19 -31.25
N PRO A 407 19.08 -15.17 -32.17
CA PRO A 407 18.53 -16.49 -31.83
C PRO A 407 19.45 -17.32 -30.92
N GLU A 408 20.78 -17.19 -31.03
CA GLU A 408 21.74 -18.07 -30.37
C GLU A 408 22.21 -17.57 -28.99
N THR A 409 22.37 -16.27 -28.79
CA THR A 409 22.84 -15.70 -27.52
C THR A 409 22.10 -14.41 -27.15
N PRO A 410 21.36 -14.38 -26.02
CA PRO A 410 20.73 -13.14 -25.57
C PRO A 410 21.79 -12.12 -25.18
N ARG A 411 21.65 -10.88 -25.66
CA ARG A 411 22.57 -9.78 -25.36
C ARG A 411 22.14 -9.09 -24.07
N GLU A 412 23.08 -8.90 -23.14
CA GLU A 412 22.79 -8.36 -21.81
C GLU A 412 23.46 -7.01 -21.57
N PHE A 413 22.64 -5.99 -21.32
CA PHE A 413 23.05 -4.62 -21.02
C PHE A 413 22.89 -4.34 -19.53
N ILE A 414 23.97 -4.05 -18.81
CA ILE A 414 23.92 -3.81 -17.37
C ILE A 414 24.22 -2.34 -17.06
N LEU A 415 23.31 -1.72 -16.31
CA LEU A 415 23.49 -0.41 -15.69
C LEU A 415 23.52 -0.56 -14.17
N MET A 416 24.46 0.11 -13.53
CA MET A 416 24.57 0.13 -12.07
C MET A 416 24.58 1.56 -11.55
N GLU A 417 23.64 1.88 -10.66
CA GLU A 417 23.60 3.14 -9.90
C GLU A 417 24.32 2.96 -8.56
N THR A 418 25.30 3.82 -8.28
CA THR A 418 26.06 3.83 -7.03
C THR A 418 25.53 4.88 -6.04
N ARG A 419 25.77 4.68 -4.74
CA ARG A 419 25.34 5.63 -3.68
C ARG A 419 26.06 6.97 -3.77
N ARG A 420 27.28 6.97 -4.30
CA ARG A 420 28.17 8.12 -4.41
C ARG A 420 28.60 8.30 -5.87
N ASP A 421 29.22 9.43 -6.15
CA ASP A 421 29.83 9.70 -7.45
C ASP A 421 30.84 8.61 -7.83
N VAL A 422 30.84 8.18 -9.10
CA VAL A 422 31.67 7.05 -9.59
C VAL A 422 33.12 7.43 -9.90
N SER A 423 33.51 8.70 -9.76
CA SER A 423 34.89 9.13 -10.08
C SER A 423 35.98 8.38 -9.29
N PRO A 424 35.81 7.98 -8.02
CA PRO A 424 36.79 7.12 -7.34
C PRO A 424 36.97 5.77 -8.03
N VAL A 425 35.87 5.10 -8.40
CA VAL A 425 35.88 3.80 -9.08
C VAL A 425 36.57 3.91 -10.44
N ILE A 426 36.21 4.94 -11.20
CA ILE A 426 36.79 5.22 -12.51
C ILE A 426 38.29 5.53 -12.41
N ARG A 427 38.75 6.18 -11.33
CA ARG A 427 40.19 6.38 -11.08
C ARG A 427 40.89 5.07 -10.76
N THR A 428 40.27 4.18 -9.99
CA THR A 428 40.81 2.84 -9.71
C THR A 428 40.93 2.02 -11.00
N ILE A 429 39.88 1.96 -11.81
CA ILE A 429 39.89 1.25 -13.10
C ILE A 429 40.90 1.89 -14.07
N GLY A 430 40.95 3.21 -14.14
CA GLY A 430 41.89 3.92 -15.00
C GLY A 430 43.36 3.80 -14.57
N GLY A 431 43.63 3.43 -13.32
CA GLY A 431 44.98 3.13 -12.82
C GLY A 431 45.36 1.66 -12.90
N ASP A 432 44.43 0.76 -13.25
CA ASP A 432 44.66 -0.67 -13.37
C ASP A 432 45.20 -0.99 -14.78
N PRO A 433 46.43 -1.52 -14.91
CA PRO A 433 47.05 -1.80 -16.20
C PRO A 433 46.36 -2.94 -16.97
N THR A 434 45.49 -3.71 -16.33
CA THR A 434 44.73 -4.77 -16.99
C THR A 434 43.59 -4.23 -17.85
N PHE A 435 43.21 -2.96 -17.68
CA PHE A 435 42.20 -2.31 -18.51
C PHE A 435 42.84 -1.51 -19.66
N ARG A 436 42.34 -1.75 -20.87
CA ARG A 436 42.60 -0.95 -22.07
C ARG A 436 41.52 0.11 -22.20
N LYS A 437 41.92 1.34 -22.48
CA LYS A 437 41.00 2.48 -22.60
C LYS A 437 40.81 2.84 -24.07
N HIS A 438 39.56 2.92 -24.52
CA HIS A 438 39.21 3.49 -25.83
C HIS A 438 38.08 4.53 -25.69
N PRO A 439 38.03 5.56 -26.55
CA PRO A 439 36.99 6.58 -26.49
C PRO A 439 35.84 6.31 -27.47
N ILE A 440 34.62 6.69 -27.07
CA ILE A 440 33.44 6.80 -27.95
C ILE A 440 32.93 8.23 -27.84
N SER A 441 33.09 9.02 -28.91
CA SER A 441 32.68 10.43 -28.95
C SER A 441 33.13 11.25 -27.72
N GLY A 442 34.35 10.98 -27.25
CA GLY A 442 34.95 11.65 -26.08
C GLY A 442 34.66 11.00 -24.73
N LEU A 443 33.74 10.02 -24.64
CA LEU A 443 33.53 9.24 -23.42
C LEU A 443 34.49 8.04 -23.36
N PRO A 444 35.23 7.86 -22.25
CA PRO A 444 36.12 6.73 -22.08
C PRO A 444 35.37 5.44 -21.70
N VAL A 445 35.74 4.35 -22.38
CA VAL A 445 35.37 2.97 -22.08
C VAL A 445 36.64 2.21 -21.69
N TRP A 446 36.57 1.43 -20.62
CA TRP A 446 37.68 0.62 -20.12
C TRP A 446 37.34 -0.85 -20.27
N GLU A 447 38.11 -1.57 -21.06
CA GLU A 447 37.95 -2.99 -21.40
C GLU A 447 39.06 -3.82 -20.77
N ARG A 448 38.73 -4.91 -20.08
CA ARG A 448 39.70 -5.82 -19.45
C ARG A 448 39.76 -7.19 -20.13
N SER A 449 38.61 -7.71 -20.53
CA SER A 449 38.45 -9.02 -21.16
C SER A 449 37.23 -9.01 -22.08
N SER A 450 37.01 -10.11 -22.82
CA SER A 450 35.83 -10.29 -23.69
C SER A 450 34.49 -10.09 -22.98
N ASP A 451 34.48 -10.27 -21.66
CA ASP A 451 33.24 -10.29 -20.86
C ASP A 451 33.14 -9.10 -19.90
N LEU A 452 34.15 -8.21 -19.87
CA LEU A 452 34.20 -7.08 -18.95
C LEU A 452 34.78 -5.82 -19.58
N ALA A 453 33.88 -4.88 -19.83
CA ALA A 453 34.11 -3.47 -20.05
C ALA A 453 33.28 -2.64 -19.07
N VAL A 454 33.73 -1.42 -18.81
CA VAL A 454 33.07 -0.46 -17.93
C VAL A 454 33.12 0.93 -18.55
N ALA A 455 32.01 1.66 -18.51
CA ALA A 455 31.97 3.05 -18.94
C ALA A 455 31.16 3.92 -17.97
N ARG A 456 31.60 5.16 -17.78
CA ARG A 456 30.84 6.16 -17.01
C ARG A 456 29.76 6.76 -17.91
N VAL A 457 28.50 6.44 -17.63
CA VAL A 457 27.33 6.98 -18.37
C VAL A 457 26.54 8.02 -17.57
N GLY A 458 26.89 8.23 -16.29
CA GLY A 458 26.28 9.26 -15.44
C GLY A 458 27.19 9.72 -14.30
N PRO A 459 26.75 10.69 -13.48
CA PRO A 459 27.51 11.11 -12.30
C PRO A 459 27.69 9.96 -11.29
N ALA A 460 26.68 9.11 -11.15
CA ALA A 460 26.65 7.96 -10.25
C ALA A 460 26.25 6.65 -10.96
N THR A 461 26.47 6.55 -12.28
CA THR A 461 25.98 5.42 -13.10
C THR A 461 27.08 4.86 -13.98
N LEU A 462 27.25 3.54 -13.92
CA LEU A 462 28.18 2.77 -14.75
C LEU A 462 27.40 1.87 -15.71
N ALA A 463 27.88 1.78 -16.95
CA ALA A 463 27.56 0.70 -17.88
C ALA A 463 28.63 -0.38 -17.72
N ILE A 464 28.21 -1.64 -17.57
CA ILE A 464 29.08 -2.80 -17.29
C ILE A 464 28.60 -3.97 -18.15
N GLY A 465 29.51 -4.81 -18.64
CA GLY A 465 29.18 -5.99 -19.42
C GLY A 465 30.27 -6.31 -20.42
N ALA A 466 29.95 -7.06 -21.47
CA ALA A 466 30.89 -7.25 -22.57
C ALA A 466 31.12 -5.94 -23.36
N PRO A 467 32.26 -5.78 -24.04
CA PRO A 467 32.64 -4.54 -24.71
C PRO A 467 31.58 -4.00 -25.68
N GLY A 468 30.99 -4.87 -26.51
CA GLY A 468 29.97 -4.46 -27.48
C GLY A 468 28.71 -3.89 -26.83
N GLU A 469 28.28 -4.48 -25.72
CA GLU A 469 27.09 -4.09 -24.96
C GLU A 469 27.31 -2.76 -24.23
N VAL A 470 28.51 -2.55 -23.69
CA VAL A 470 28.89 -1.29 -23.03
C VAL A 470 29.00 -0.16 -24.06
N ASP A 471 29.59 -0.42 -25.23
CA ASP A 471 29.68 0.54 -26.32
C ASP A 471 28.29 0.99 -26.79
N GLU A 472 27.37 0.03 -26.92
CA GLU A 472 25.98 0.29 -27.26
C GLU A 472 25.28 1.16 -26.21
N LEU A 473 25.43 0.87 -24.93
CA LEU A 473 24.90 1.70 -23.85
C LEU A 473 25.47 3.13 -23.87
N VAL A 474 26.75 3.29 -24.20
CA VAL A 474 27.40 4.60 -24.35
C VAL A 474 26.83 5.36 -25.55
N LEU A 475 26.61 4.70 -26.69
CA LEU A 475 26.00 5.31 -27.88
C LEU A 475 24.55 5.74 -27.63
N VAL A 476 23.76 4.91 -26.94
CA VAL A 476 22.39 5.27 -26.53
C VAL A 476 22.41 6.47 -25.58
N ARG A 477 23.34 6.46 -24.61
CA ARG A 477 23.50 7.56 -23.64
C ARG A 477 23.80 8.90 -24.31
N LEU A 478 24.63 8.89 -25.34
CA LEU A 478 25.02 10.05 -26.14
C LEU A 478 23.93 10.49 -27.12
N GLY A 479 22.83 9.74 -27.25
CA GLY A 479 21.77 10.01 -28.21
C GLY A 479 22.15 9.68 -29.66
N MET A 480 23.19 8.86 -29.85
CA MET A 480 23.66 8.42 -31.17
C MET A 480 22.95 7.15 -31.66
N LYS A 481 22.41 6.34 -30.72
CA LYS A 481 21.51 5.22 -30.98
C LYS A 481 20.14 5.46 -30.30
N PRO A 482 19.05 4.89 -30.83
CA PRO A 482 17.73 5.06 -30.24
C PRO A 482 17.62 4.38 -28.86
N ASP A 483 17.13 5.14 -27.90
CA ASP A 483 16.77 4.69 -26.55
C ASP A 483 15.39 4.02 -26.55
N LEU A 484 15.23 2.97 -25.74
CA LEU A 484 13.97 2.35 -25.37
C LEU A 484 12.99 3.39 -24.83
N LYS A 485 12.09 3.85 -25.69
CA LYS A 485 10.96 4.72 -25.31
C LYS A 485 9.93 3.94 -24.52
N ILE A 486 9.90 4.18 -23.22
CA ILE A 486 8.91 3.61 -22.32
C ILE A 486 7.64 4.46 -22.40
N THR A 487 6.75 4.13 -23.33
CA THR A 487 5.55 4.93 -23.65
C THR A 487 4.23 4.31 -23.23
N ASP A 488 4.23 3.09 -22.70
CA ASP A 488 3.00 2.42 -22.27
C ASP A 488 2.67 2.75 -20.81
N GLN A 489 1.40 3.05 -20.53
CA GLN A 489 0.90 3.36 -19.20
C GLN A 489 1.20 2.23 -18.19
N LEU A 490 1.13 0.97 -18.62
CA LEU A 490 1.41 -0.16 -17.75
C LEU A 490 2.89 -0.24 -17.37
N PHE A 491 3.79 0.07 -18.30
CA PHE A 491 5.23 0.18 -18.03
C PHE A 491 5.57 1.35 -17.09
N ASN A 492 4.91 2.50 -17.24
CA ASN A 492 5.10 3.62 -16.33
C ASN A 492 4.68 3.25 -14.89
N ARG A 493 3.64 2.40 -14.74
CA ARG A 493 3.26 1.86 -13.44
C ARG A 493 4.31 0.91 -12.88
N PHE A 494 4.93 0.07 -13.71
CA PHE A 494 6.07 -0.75 -13.27
C PHE A 494 7.27 0.06 -12.81
N GLN A 495 7.61 1.12 -13.53
CA GLN A 495 8.69 2.03 -13.10
C GLN A 495 8.38 2.69 -11.76
N ALA A 496 7.12 3.02 -11.49
CA ALA A 496 6.72 3.61 -10.21
C ALA A 496 6.91 2.65 -9.01
N LEU A 497 6.93 1.33 -9.23
CA LEU A 497 7.08 0.31 -8.17
C LEU A 497 8.54 0.02 -7.77
N ASP A 498 9.51 0.55 -8.51
CA ASP A 498 10.93 0.23 -8.40
C ASP A 498 11.57 0.63 -7.05
N ARG A 499 11.01 1.65 -6.39
CA ARG A 499 11.56 2.17 -5.12
C ARG A 499 11.15 1.35 -3.90
N GLU A 500 10.06 0.60 -4.00
CA GLU A 500 9.45 -0.15 -2.91
C GLU A 500 9.65 -1.67 -3.02
N SER A 501 10.01 -2.15 -4.21
CA SER A 501 10.31 -3.57 -4.45
C SER A 501 11.81 -3.84 -4.35
N ALA A 502 12.17 -5.04 -3.90
CA ALA A 502 13.55 -5.51 -3.90
C ALA A 502 13.98 -6.03 -5.28
N LEU A 503 13.02 -6.60 -6.01
CA LEU A 503 13.21 -7.16 -7.35
C LEU A 503 12.04 -6.77 -8.25
N ARG A 504 12.36 -6.36 -9.48
CA ARG A 504 11.39 -6.05 -10.53
C ARG A 504 11.81 -6.76 -11.82
N LEU A 505 10.93 -7.55 -12.39
CA LEU A 505 11.10 -8.20 -13.69
C LEU A 505 10.05 -7.66 -14.65
N ILE A 506 10.44 -7.27 -15.85
CA ILE A 506 9.54 -6.80 -16.90
C ILE A 506 9.90 -7.52 -18.20
N SER A 507 8.91 -7.95 -18.96
CA SER A 507 9.07 -8.52 -20.30
C SER A 507 8.06 -7.93 -21.28
N ARG A 508 8.59 -7.50 -22.43
CA ARG A 508 7.85 -7.08 -23.64
C ARG A 508 7.52 -8.25 -24.57
N ASN A 509 8.19 -9.38 -24.36
CA ASN A 509 7.95 -10.64 -25.05
C ASN A 509 7.92 -11.77 -24.01
N PRO A 510 6.81 -11.92 -23.25
CA PRO A 510 6.74 -12.87 -22.14
C PRO A 510 7.12 -14.32 -22.50
N PRO A 511 6.77 -14.88 -23.68
CA PRO A 511 7.21 -16.22 -24.08
C PRO A 511 8.73 -16.45 -24.02
N ASP A 512 9.51 -15.42 -24.35
CA ASP A 512 10.97 -15.50 -24.37
C ASP A 512 11.61 -15.49 -22.97
N LEU A 513 10.84 -15.26 -21.90
CA LEU A 513 11.37 -15.32 -20.51
C LEU A 513 12.07 -16.65 -20.22
N SER A 514 11.61 -17.73 -20.84
CA SER A 514 12.20 -19.07 -20.70
C SER A 514 13.57 -19.22 -21.37
N ARG A 515 13.93 -18.33 -22.32
CA ARG A 515 15.28 -18.26 -22.93
C ARG A 515 16.28 -17.58 -21.99
N VAL A 516 15.78 -16.67 -21.14
CA VAL A 516 16.61 -15.81 -20.28
C VAL A 516 16.68 -16.29 -18.84
N PHE A 517 15.65 -16.95 -18.31
CA PHE A 517 15.62 -17.47 -16.93
C PHE A 517 15.11 -18.91 -16.91
N HIS A 518 15.39 -19.66 -15.85
CA HIS A 518 14.70 -20.93 -15.65
C HIS A 518 13.18 -20.70 -15.51
N PRO A 519 12.31 -21.65 -15.91
CA PRO A 519 10.88 -21.42 -16.04
C PRO A 519 10.22 -20.86 -14.76
N ILE A 520 9.65 -19.65 -14.80
CA ILE A 520 8.99 -19.02 -13.63
C ILE A 520 7.47 -19.19 -13.70
N PHE A 521 6.90 -18.88 -14.85
CA PHE A 521 5.46 -18.87 -15.11
C PHE A 521 5.07 -19.99 -16.06
N SER A 522 3.81 -20.42 -16.02
CA SER A 522 3.30 -21.39 -17.00
C SER A 522 3.35 -20.83 -18.41
N ARG A 523 3.64 -21.68 -19.41
CA ARG A 523 3.61 -21.28 -20.83
C ARG A 523 2.27 -20.68 -21.22
N GLU A 524 1.17 -21.27 -20.74
CA GLU A 524 -0.19 -20.73 -20.96
C GLU A 524 -0.33 -19.26 -20.55
N LEU A 525 0.27 -18.85 -19.43
CA LEU A 525 0.23 -17.46 -18.96
C LEU A 525 1.12 -16.55 -19.81
N LEU A 526 2.30 -17.03 -20.21
CA LEU A 526 3.25 -16.29 -21.04
C LEU A 526 2.69 -16.05 -22.45
N ASP A 527 2.15 -17.08 -23.10
CA ASP A 527 1.60 -17.02 -24.45
C ASP A 527 0.35 -16.13 -24.54
N ALA A 528 -0.42 -16.07 -23.45
CA ALA A 528 -1.61 -15.21 -23.37
C ALA A 528 -1.30 -13.73 -23.11
N SER A 529 -0.06 -13.40 -22.72
CA SER A 529 0.36 -12.07 -22.28
C SER A 529 1.18 -11.36 -23.36
N GLN A 530 0.78 -10.14 -23.73
CA GLN A 530 1.62 -9.24 -24.54
C GLN A 530 2.73 -8.63 -23.70
N LEU A 531 2.43 -8.29 -22.45
CA LEU A 531 3.38 -7.71 -21.52
C LEU A 531 3.22 -8.36 -20.16
N LEU A 532 4.35 -8.62 -19.51
CA LEU A 532 4.39 -9.14 -18.16
C LEU A 532 5.31 -8.28 -17.32
N GLY A 533 4.92 -8.01 -16.09
CA GLY A 533 5.92 -7.64 -15.10
C GLY A 533 5.53 -8.03 -13.69
N LEU A 534 6.56 -8.29 -12.91
CA LEU A 534 6.53 -8.81 -11.57
C LEU A 534 7.35 -7.88 -10.69
N ALA A 535 6.77 -7.38 -9.61
CA ALA A 535 7.49 -6.66 -8.57
C ALA A 535 7.37 -7.44 -7.26
N VAL A 536 8.49 -7.69 -6.59
CA VAL A 536 8.57 -8.49 -5.35
C VAL A 536 9.22 -7.67 -4.25
N ALA A 537 8.52 -7.52 -3.13
CA ALA A 537 9.05 -6.99 -1.89
C ALA A 537 9.36 -8.16 -0.94
N LEU A 538 10.64 -8.40 -0.70
CA LEU A 538 11.15 -9.53 0.11
C LEU A 538 11.09 -9.27 1.64
N GLN A 539 10.19 -8.38 2.06
CA GLN A 539 9.87 -8.17 3.48
C GLN A 539 9.04 -9.36 4.00
N ASN A 540 8.82 -9.42 5.31
CA ASN A 540 7.93 -10.42 5.90
C ASN A 540 6.57 -9.77 6.27
N PRO A 541 5.44 -10.14 5.63
CA PRO A 541 5.27 -11.17 4.59
C PRO A 541 5.76 -10.70 3.20
N VAL A 542 6.18 -11.66 2.35
CA VAL A 542 6.62 -11.35 0.98
C VAL A 542 5.44 -10.93 0.16
N LYS A 543 5.49 -9.74 -0.43
CA LYS A 543 4.41 -9.22 -1.27
C LYS A 543 4.86 -9.19 -2.72
N ALA A 544 4.03 -9.69 -3.62
CA ALA A 544 4.22 -9.49 -5.05
C ALA A 544 3.04 -8.81 -5.71
N ARG A 545 3.38 -8.12 -6.80
CA ARG A 545 2.46 -7.51 -7.73
C ARG A 545 2.80 -8.00 -9.12
N LEU A 546 1.85 -8.65 -9.78
CA LEU A 546 1.95 -9.10 -11.16
C LEU A 546 1.02 -8.25 -12.01
N LEU A 547 1.55 -7.50 -12.97
CA LEU A 547 0.73 -6.79 -13.96
C LEU A 547 0.88 -7.48 -15.31
N LEU A 548 -0.24 -7.66 -15.99
CA LEU A 548 -0.33 -8.35 -17.26
C LEU A 548 -1.10 -7.47 -18.24
N LYS A 549 -0.59 -7.34 -19.47
CA LYS A 549 -1.36 -6.89 -20.62
C LYS A 549 -1.69 -8.10 -21.46
N MET A 550 -2.96 -8.41 -21.63
CA MET A 550 -3.40 -9.58 -22.37
C MET A 550 -3.53 -9.27 -23.86
N ASN A 551 -3.48 -10.31 -24.70
CA ASN A 551 -3.65 -10.20 -26.15
C ASN A 551 -5.00 -9.58 -26.57
N SER A 552 -6.05 -9.74 -25.75
CA SER A 552 -7.38 -9.19 -25.99
C SER A 552 -8.13 -8.92 -24.69
N SER A 553 -9.19 -8.11 -24.75
CA SER A 553 -10.07 -7.84 -23.61
C SER A 553 -10.88 -9.06 -23.17
N LYS A 554 -11.20 -9.95 -24.12
CA LYS A 554 -11.84 -11.25 -23.86
C LYS A 554 -10.90 -12.16 -23.07
N ASN A 555 -9.63 -12.26 -23.48
CA ASN A 555 -8.62 -13.07 -22.78
C ASN A 555 -8.38 -12.55 -21.37
N ALA A 556 -8.40 -11.23 -21.16
CA ALA A 556 -8.33 -10.64 -19.82
C ALA A 556 -9.54 -11.00 -18.95
N ALA A 557 -10.76 -10.97 -19.50
CA ALA A 557 -11.97 -11.34 -18.78
C ALA A 557 -12.02 -12.83 -18.43
N GLU A 558 -11.53 -13.68 -19.32
CA GLU A 558 -11.45 -15.12 -19.14
C GLU A 558 -10.37 -15.49 -18.14
N LEU A 559 -9.16 -14.95 -18.26
CA LEU A 559 -8.08 -15.17 -17.31
C LEU A 559 -8.44 -14.67 -15.91
N ALA A 560 -9.10 -13.51 -15.78
CA ALA A 560 -9.56 -13.02 -14.47
C ALA A 560 -10.57 -13.96 -13.80
N ARG A 561 -11.48 -14.56 -14.58
CA ARG A 561 -12.41 -15.59 -14.08
C ARG A 561 -11.66 -16.87 -13.69
N ASN A 562 -10.78 -17.35 -14.56
CA ASN A 562 -9.98 -18.55 -14.30
C ASN A 562 -9.05 -18.40 -13.10
N LEU A 563 -8.49 -17.21 -12.87
CA LEU A 563 -7.69 -16.89 -11.69
C LEU A 563 -8.54 -16.83 -10.40
N HIS A 564 -9.81 -16.46 -10.51
CA HIS A 564 -10.75 -16.50 -9.37
C HIS A 564 -11.17 -17.94 -9.05
N ASP A 565 -11.51 -18.72 -10.07
CA ASP A 565 -12.04 -20.08 -9.91
C ASP A 565 -10.93 -21.12 -9.64
N GLN A 566 -9.78 -20.98 -10.29
CA GLN A 566 -8.66 -21.94 -10.26
C GLN A 566 -7.28 -21.24 -10.19
N PRO A 567 -7.00 -20.43 -9.15
CA PRO A 567 -5.74 -19.69 -9.03
C PRO A 567 -4.50 -20.60 -9.05
N GLN A 568 -4.62 -21.82 -8.51
CA GLN A 568 -3.53 -22.79 -8.42
C GLN A 568 -2.98 -23.25 -9.78
N ARG A 569 -3.79 -23.22 -10.85
CA ARG A 569 -3.33 -23.58 -12.20
C ARG A 569 -2.39 -22.53 -12.77
N TRP A 570 -2.71 -21.25 -12.52
CA TRP A 570 -2.08 -20.10 -13.17
C TRP A 570 -0.96 -19.48 -12.35
N LEU A 571 -1.04 -19.59 -11.02
CA LEU A 571 -0.06 -19.04 -10.07
C LEU A 571 0.74 -20.15 -9.38
N ARG A 572 1.14 -21.16 -10.14
CA ARG A 572 2.11 -22.17 -9.75
C ARG A 572 3.45 -21.87 -10.40
N LEU A 573 4.55 -22.02 -9.65
CA LEU A 573 5.89 -21.97 -10.23
C LEU A 573 6.00 -23.09 -11.28
N ALA A 574 6.36 -22.75 -12.51
CA ALA A 574 6.44 -23.73 -13.61
C ALA A 574 7.33 -24.92 -13.20
N ASP A 575 7.01 -26.14 -13.59
CA ASP A 575 7.84 -27.32 -13.26
C ASP A 575 8.09 -27.50 -11.73
N SER A 576 7.16 -27.03 -10.88
CA SER A 576 7.21 -27.18 -9.43
C SER A 576 5.80 -27.37 -8.85
N GLU A 577 5.71 -27.95 -7.66
CA GLU A 577 4.45 -28.02 -6.88
C GLU A 577 4.20 -26.75 -6.08
N LEU A 578 5.18 -25.84 -5.99
CA LEU A 578 5.07 -24.62 -5.20
C LEU A 578 4.15 -23.59 -5.84
N LEU A 579 3.24 -23.03 -5.04
CA LEU A 579 2.37 -21.93 -5.44
C LEU A 579 3.03 -20.58 -5.21
N LEU A 580 2.79 -19.63 -6.10
CA LEU A 580 3.24 -18.24 -5.98
C LEU A 580 2.45 -17.46 -4.92
N TYR A 581 1.38 -18.00 -4.37
CA TYR A 581 0.52 -17.32 -3.40
C TYR A 581 0.28 -18.17 -2.15
N SER A 582 0.17 -17.52 -0.98
CA SER A 582 -0.27 -18.14 0.27
C SER A 582 -1.76 -17.89 0.58
N GLN A 583 -2.34 -16.85 -0.02
CA GLN A 583 -3.76 -16.50 0.06
C GLN A 583 -4.29 -16.18 -1.34
N PRO A 584 -5.59 -16.40 -1.63
CA PRO A 584 -6.16 -16.10 -2.94
C PRO A 584 -5.78 -14.67 -3.40
N PRO A 585 -5.27 -14.52 -4.63
CA PRO A 585 -4.78 -13.23 -5.13
C PRO A 585 -5.92 -12.21 -5.22
N GLU A 586 -5.64 -10.95 -4.88
CA GLU A 586 -6.53 -9.84 -5.22
C GLU A 586 -6.38 -9.52 -6.70
N ILE A 587 -7.45 -9.66 -7.48
CA ILE A 587 -7.45 -9.46 -8.93
C ILE A 587 -8.18 -8.15 -9.24
N GLN A 588 -7.50 -7.22 -9.91
CA GLN A 588 -8.05 -5.95 -10.35
C GLN A 588 -7.93 -5.82 -11.87
N ARG A 589 -9.06 -5.64 -12.56
CA ARG A 589 -9.04 -5.30 -13.99
C ARG A 589 -8.79 -3.81 -14.16
N GLN A 590 -7.85 -3.46 -15.03
CA GLN A 590 -7.38 -2.10 -15.24
C GLN A 590 -7.58 -1.69 -16.70
N GLY A 591 -8.80 -1.28 -17.04
CA GLY A 591 -9.22 -1.13 -18.43
C GLY A 591 -9.51 -2.50 -19.08
N ASP A 592 -9.62 -2.53 -20.40
CA ASP A 592 -10.22 -3.67 -21.09
C ASP A 592 -9.30 -4.91 -21.13
N SER A 593 -7.99 -4.73 -21.32
CA SER A 593 -7.02 -5.81 -21.53
C SER A 593 -5.95 -5.96 -20.45
N ASN A 594 -5.93 -5.12 -19.40
CA ASN A 594 -4.91 -5.21 -18.35
C ASN A 594 -5.45 -5.83 -17.07
N LEU A 595 -4.62 -6.65 -16.43
CA LEU A 595 -4.85 -7.28 -15.14
C LEU A 595 -3.76 -6.89 -14.16
N GLU A 596 -4.14 -6.60 -12.92
CA GLU A 596 -3.24 -6.46 -11.78
C GLU A 596 -3.60 -7.49 -10.72
N LEU A 597 -2.62 -8.29 -10.33
CA LEU A 597 -2.73 -9.24 -9.24
C LEU A 597 -1.86 -8.80 -8.08
N ARG A 598 -2.39 -8.88 -6.87
CA ARG A 598 -1.64 -8.67 -5.62
C ARG A 598 -1.78 -9.89 -4.74
N PHE A 599 -0.65 -10.42 -4.30
CA PHE A 599 -0.62 -11.64 -3.50
C PHE A 599 0.63 -11.72 -2.63
N THR A 600 0.56 -12.56 -1.61
CA THR A 600 1.68 -12.84 -0.71
C THR A 600 2.37 -14.13 -1.12
N LEU A 601 3.70 -14.10 -1.33
CA LEU A 601 4.48 -15.29 -1.68
C LEU A 601 4.83 -16.07 -0.41
N PRO A 602 4.67 -17.41 -0.42
CA PRO A 602 5.34 -18.27 0.54
C PRO A 602 6.87 -18.10 0.44
N GLU A 603 7.58 -18.21 1.57
CA GLU A 603 9.04 -18.02 1.60
C GLU A 603 9.79 -19.00 0.69
N ASN A 604 9.40 -20.27 0.66
CA ASN A 604 10.01 -21.28 -0.21
C ASN A 604 9.82 -20.95 -1.70
N SER A 605 8.64 -20.44 -2.07
CA SER A 605 8.34 -19.99 -3.44
C SER A 605 9.16 -18.75 -3.81
N ALA A 606 9.36 -17.83 -2.86
CA ALA A 606 10.21 -16.66 -3.07
C ALA A 606 11.70 -17.04 -3.23
N ARG A 607 12.20 -18.04 -2.49
CA ARG A 607 13.56 -18.57 -2.66
C ARG A 607 13.73 -19.20 -4.04
N LEU A 608 12.85 -20.13 -4.43
CA LEU A 608 12.92 -20.79 -5.74
C LEU A 608 12.78 -19.78 -6.90
N LEU A 609 11.93 -18.76 -6.76
CA LEU A 609 11.83 -17.67 -7.73
C LEU A 609 13.19 -16.97 -7.93
N LEU A 610 13.88 -16.64 -6.84
CA LEU A 610 15.20 -16.00 -6.91
C LEU A 610 16.25 -16.94 -7.49
N GLU A 611 16.23 -18.22 -7.15
CA GLU A 611 17.14 -19.23 -7.72
C GLU A 611 16.96 -19.35 -9.24
N ARG A 612 15.72 -19.33 -9.73
CA ARG A 612 15.39 -19.42 -11.17
C ARG A 612 15.77 -18.19 -11.96
N ILE A 613 15.58 -17.01 -11.37
CA ILE A 613 16.07 -15.75 -11.96
C ILE A 613 17.61 -15.76 -11.98
N ALA A 614 18.25 -16.32 -10.95
CA ALA A 614 19.70 -16.45 -10.88
C ALA A 614 20.28 -17.62 -11.69
N LYS A 615 19.44 -18.52 -12.24
CA LYS A 615 19.83 -19.78 -12.90
C LYS A 615 20.68 -20.70 -12.02
N THR A 616 20.28 -20.86 -10.76
CA THR A 616 21.07 -21.59 -9.75
C THR A 616 20.34 -22.80 -9.15
N ASP A 617 19.05 -22.97 -9.41
CA ASP A 617 18.32 -24.17 -9.01
C ASP A 617 18.82 -25.40 -9.78
N ALA A 618 19.05 -26.48 -9.04
CA ALA A 618 19.47 -27.77 -9.60
C ALA A 618 18.22 -28.58 -9.98
N GLY A 619 17.80 -28.50 -11.25
CA GLY A 619 16.65 -29.27 -11.74
C GLY A 619 16.43 -29.18 -13.24
N ALA A 620 16.93 -30.20 -13.97
CA ALA A 620 16.80 -30.51 -15.39
C ALA A 620 17.52 -29.55 -16.37
N ALA A 621 18.73 -29.97 -16.72
CA ALA A 621 19.32 -29.69 -18.03
C ALA A 621 18.27 -29.85 -19.14
N LEU A 622 18.17 -28.84 -20.00
CA LEU A 622 17.67 -28.97 -21.36
C LEU A 622 18.55 -30.01 -22.07
N THR A 623 18.22 -31.30 -21.92
CA THR A 623 18.55 -32.28 -22.94
C THR A 623 17.78 -31.87 -24.18
N ALA A 624 18.54 -31.53 -25.22
CA ALA A 624 18.08 -31.32 -26.58
C ALA A 624 17.07 -32.39 -27.00
N HIS A 625 15.96 -31.97 -27.62
CA HIS A 625 15.41 -32.51 -28.87
C HIS A 625 14.36 -31.55 -29.44
#